data_AF-A0A6A5WVD4-F1
#
_entry.id   AF-A0A6A5WVD4-F1
#
_cell.length_a   1.000
_cell.length_b   1.000
_cell.length_c   1.000
_cell.angle_alpha   90.00
_cell.angle_beta   90.00
_cell.angle_gamma   90.00
#
_symmetry.space_group_name_H-M   'P 1'
#
loop_
_entity.id
_entity.type
_entity.pdbx_description
1 polymer ?
#
loop_
_entity_poly.entity_id
_entity_poly.type
_entity_poly.pdbx_seq_one_letter_code
_entity_poly.pdbx_strand_id
1 'polypeptide(L)'
;MNELGTLDVVMVLRPKTYCVGKPRGFTSLWKVASKEGTFLLANGGFFIVASHEGMKYDLNGPPLDTKILQYSSVGPSSSNKRSVPIPQVHQEFYGKLTGDDGSYLWSGPKLDTQLDLDDPRLRYRHKDYTRTEYSYLPGGVATSSSGNERFVIATTSEGTKFLFTYTCEDRCDGTNLNQMRRIIEVFLAKYHHIDINIPGEMTQILNMDGGASIYLSWTKDGKVTTIAEGGQGGKKYLGLLGLPKPVSTPVKVAVE
;
A
#
# COMPACT_ATOMS: atom_id res chain seq x y z
N MET A 1 -14.49 14.43 -21.41
CA MET A 1 -13.52 14.45 -20.30
C MET A 1 -12.75 13.15 -20.39
N ASN A 2 -11.43 13.21 -20.56
CA ASN A 2 -10.61 12.01 -20.49
C ASN A 2 -10.59 11.54 -19.04
N GLU A 3 -10.79 10.24 -18.79
CA GLU A 3 -10.67 9.66 -17.46
C GLU A 3 -9.19 9.71 -17.04
N LEU A 4 -8.87 10.46 -15.98
CA LEU A 4 -7.49 10.63 -15.49
C LEU A 4 -6.98 9.38 -14.72
N GLY A 5 -7.89 8.51 -14.29
CA GLY A 5 -7.56 7.28 -13.59
C GLY A 5 -8.79 6.47 -13.22
N THR A 6 -8.58 5.26 -12.71
CA THR A 6 -9.60 4.33 -12.25
C THR A 6 -9.45 4.10 -10.75
N LEU A 7 -10.56 4.20 -10.02
CA LEU A 7 -10.66 3.82 -8.62
C LEU A 7 -11.40 2.49 -8.49
N ASP A 8 -10.73 1.45 -8.03
CA ASP A 8 -11.35 0.20 -7.62
C ASP A 8 -11.40 0.14 -6.09
N VAL A 9 -12.55 -0.29 -5.56
CA VAL A 9 -12.78 -0.42 -4.12
C VAL A 9 -13.34 -1.80 -3.82
N VAL A 10 -12.64 -2.57 -2.99
CA VAL A 10 -13.12 -3.85 -2.48
C VAL A 10 -13.46 -3.72 -1.00
N MET A 11 -14.72 -3.94 -0.66
CA MET A 11 -15.20 -4.00 0.72
C MET A 11 -15.34 -5.45 1.17
N VAL A 12 -14.80 -5.74 2.36
CA VAL A 12 -14.84 -7.06 2.98
C VAL A 12 -15.29 -6.91 4.42
N LEU A 13 -16.39 -7.57 4.80
CA LEU A 13 -16.90 -7.47 6.17
C LEU A 13 -16.10 -8.39 7.09
N ARG A 14 -15.44 -7.79 8.09
CA ARG A 14 -14.74 -8.49 9.18
C ARG A 14 -13.88 -9.66 8.68
N PRO A 15 -13.01 -9.47 7.67
CA PRO A 15 -12.20 -10.55 7.16
C PRO A 15 -11.14 -10.97 8.17
N LYS A 16 -10.85 -12.27 8.21
CA LYS A 16 -9.56 -12.71 8.77
C LYS A 16 -8.44 -12.22 7.87
N THR A 17 -7.46 -11.56 8.46
CA THR A 17 -6.36 -10.89 7.78
C THR A 17 -5.04 -11.54 8.15
N TYR A 18 -4.19 -11.76 7.15
CA TYR A 18 -2.91 -12.42 7.31
C TYR A 18 -1.83 -11.67 6.53
N CYS A 19 -0.71 -11.35 7.17
CA CYS A 19 0.50 -10.87 6.51
C CYS A 19 1.35 -12.08 6.13
N VAL A 20 1.32 -12.48 4.86
CA VAL A 20 1.99 -13.70 4.37
C VAL A 20 3.26 -13.35 3.62
N GLY A 21 4.29 -14.18 3.70
CA GLY A 21 5.53 -13.94 2.95
C GLY A 21 6.58 -15.00 3.23
N LYS A 22 7.68 -14.95 2.47
CA LYS A 22 8.85 -15.80 2.73
C LYS A 22 9.76 -15.19 3.80
N PRO A 23 10.40 -16.02 4.64
CA PRO A 23 11.41 -15.58 5.60
C PRO A 23 12.58 -14.79 5.01
N ARG A 24 12.84 -14.95 3.71
CA ARG A 24 13.88 -14.24 2.94
C ARG A 24 13.44 -14.05 1.50
N GLY A 25 13.76 -12.88 0.95
CA GLY A 25 13.62 -12.57 -0.47
C GLY A 25 12.18 -12.36 -0.92
N PHE A 26 12.00 -12.35 -2.24
CA PHE A 26 10.74 -11.98 -2.87
C PHE A 26 9.64 -13.06 -2.76
N THR A 27 8.43 -12.65 -2.37
CA THR A 27 7.24 -13.50 -2.48
C THR A 27 6.50 -13.23 -3.78
N SER A 28 6.66 -14.11 -4.77
CA SER A 28 5.85 -14.05 -5.99
C SER A 28 4.36 -14.16 -5.66
N LEU A 29 3.61 -13.08 -5.91
CA LEU A 29 2.18 -13.01 -5.69
C LEU A 29 1.42 -14.13 -6.40
N TRP A 30 1.79 -14.45 -7.65
CA TRP A 30 1.20 -15.56 -8.39
C TRP A 30 1.32 -16.91 -7.69
N LYS A 31 2.44 -17.18 -6.99
CA LYS A 31 2.61 -18.42 -6.22
C LYS A 31 1.74 -18.46 -4.96
N VAL A 32 1.37 -17.31 -4.42
CA VAL A 32 0.41 -17.22 -3.31
C VAL A 32 -1.00 -17.35 -3.85
N ALA A 33 -1.32 -16.64 -4.93
CA ALA A 33 -2.61 -16.62 -5.59
C ALA A 33 -3.02 -18.01 -6.11
N SER A 34 -2.06 -18.82 -6.58
CA SER A 34 -2.29 -20.16 -7.11
C SER A 34 -2.54 -21.24 -6.03
N LYS A 35 -2.48 -20.89 -4.74
CA LYS A 35 -2.79 -21.83 -3.66
C LYS A 35 -4.30 -22.05 -3.59
N GLU A 36 -4.70 -23.26 -3.22
CA GLU A 36 -6.11 -23.59 -2.98
C GLU A 36 -6.73 -22.70 -1.88
N GLY A 37 -8.05 -22.50 -2.00
CA GLY A 37 -8.86 -21.73 -1.07
C GLY A 37 -9.54 -20.53 -1.73
N THR A 38 -10.28 -19.77 -0.91
CA THR A 38 -10.91 -18.51 -1.30
C THR A 38 -10.34 -17.38 -0.44
N PHE A 39 -9.73 -16.37 -1.06
CA PHE A 39 -9.13 -15.23 -0.37
C PHE A 39 -8.90 -14.06 -1.33
N LEU A 40 -8.86 -12.86 -0.79
CA LEU A 40 -8.27 -11.70 -1.48
C LEU A 40 -6.76 -11.70 -1.22
N LEU A 41 -5.97 -11.37 -2.24
CA LEU A 41 -4.54 -11.21 -2.14
C LEU A 41 -4.17 -9.80 -2.59
N ALA A 42 -3.44 -9.08 -1.75
CA ALA A 42 -2.89 -7.78 -2.08
C ALA A 42 -1.38 -7.74 -1.82
N ASN A 43 -0.64 -6.91 -2.56
CA ASN A 43 0.73 -6.56 -2.18
C ASN A 43 0.72 -5.76 -0.86
N GLY A 44 1.82 -5.71 -0.12
CA GLY A 44 1.86 -4.83 1.05
C GLY A 44 3.18 -4.76 1.79
N GLY A 45 3.34 -3.68 2.55
CA GLY A 45 4.63 -3.28 3.11
C GLY A 45 5.48 -2.55 2.08
N PHE A 46 6.59 -1.97 2.51
CA PHE A 46 7.60 -1.41 1.60
C PHE A 46 8.85 -2.27 1.58
N PHE A 47 9.53 -2.33 0.44
CA PHE A 47 10.69 -3.17 0.24
C PHE A 47 11.80 -2.46 -0.52
N ILE A 48 13.02 -2.96 -0.35
CA ILE A 48 14.17 -2.54 -1.14
C ILE A 48 14.10 -3.23 -2.51
N VAL A 49 13.36 -2.65 -3.46
CA VAL A 49 13.15 -3.24 -4.79
C VAL A 49 14.20 -2.83 -5.82
N ALA A 50 14.82 -1.66 -5.67
CA ALA A 50 15.82 -1.15 -6.60
C ALA A 50 17.16 -0.89 -5.90
N SER A 51 18.26 -1.27 -6.56
CA SER A 51 19.60 -0.87 -6.16
C SER A 51 19.86 0.54 -6.66
N HIS A 52 19.92 1.52 -5.75
CA HIS A 52 20.31 2.87 -6.08
C HIS A 52 21.58 3.26 -5.34
N GLU A 53 22.60 3.70 -6.09
CA GLU A 53 23.79 4.31 -5.52
C GLU A 53 23.37 5.55 -4.73
N GLY A 54 23.57 5.53 -3.41
CA GLY A 54 23.17 6.61 -2.51
C GLY A 54 22.05 6.27 -1.53
N MET A 55 21.41 5.09 -1.58
CA MET A 55 20.52 4.68 -0.50
C MET A 55 21.26 4.58 0.82
N LYS A 56 20.60 5.01 1.91
CA LYS A 56 21.14 4.98 3.27
C LYS A 56 20.10 4.41 4.23
N TYR A 57 20.57 3.89 5.36
CA TYR A 57 19.66 3.46 6.44
C TYR A 57 18.85 4.61 7.03
N ASP A 58 19.45 5.80 7.08
CA ASP A 58 18.85 7.04 7.56
C ASP A 58 19.57 8.24 6.92
N LEU A 59 19.07 9.47 7.15
CA LEU A 59 19.62 10.69 6.55
C LEU A 59 21.12 10.85 6.79
N ASN A 60 21.53 10.60 8.05
CA ASN A 60 22.92 10.61 8.51
C ASN A 60 23.48 9.19 8.72
N GLY A 61 22.77 8.17 8.25
CA GLY A 61 23.16 6.77 8.39
C GLY A 61 24.20 6.32 7.36
N PRO A 62 24.81 5.15 7.55
CA PRO A 62 25.72 4.58 6.56
C PRO A 62 24.96 4.23 5.26
N PRO A 63 25.67 4.13 4.13
CA PRO A 63 25.12 3.59 2.90
C PRO A 63 24.52 2.20 3.11
N LEU A 64 23.45 1.94 2.38
CA LEU A 64 22.73 0.66 2.41
C LEU A 64 23.28 -0.23 1.30
N ASP A 65 23.72 -1.44 1.63
CA ASP A 65 24.10 -2.43 0.62
C ASP A 65 22.83 -3.04 -0.01
N THR A 66 22.36 -2.39 -1.07
CA THR A 66 21.12 -2.79 -1.76
C THR A 66 21.25 -4.14 -2.47
N LYS A 67 22.46 -4.64 -2.74
CA LYS A 67 22.66 -5.96 -3.33
C LYS A 67 22.40 -7.06 -2.31
N ILE A 68 22.83 -6.84 -1.06
CA ILE A 68 22.58 -7.79 0.04
C ILE A 68 21.13 -7.68 0.54
N LEU A 69 20.59 -6.47 0.56
CA LEU A 69 19.31 -6.15 1.19
C LEU A 69 18.13 -6.09 0.21
N GLN A 70 18.32 -6.41 -1.06
CA GLN A 70 17.23 -6.48 -2.03
C GLN A 70 16.09 -7.37 -1.49
N TYR A 71 14.85 -6.89 -1.62
CA TYR A 71 13.62 -7.52 -1.11
C TYR A 71 13.58 -7.67 0.43
N SER A 72 14.40 -6.91 1.16
CA SER A 72 14.21 -6.76 2.61
C SER A 72 13.07 -5.79 2.88
N SER A 73 12.26 -6.08 3.89
CA SER A 73 11.17 -5.19 4.29
C SER A 73 11.71 -3.92 4.96
N VAL A 74 11.03 -2.81 4.77
CA VAL A 74 11.25 -1.58 5.53
C VAL A 74 10.38 -1.63 6.78
N GLY A 75 11.04 -1.69 7.93
CA GLY A 75 10.45 -2.08 9.20
C GLY A 75 10.41 -3.60 9.41
N PRO A 76 10.36 -4.04 10.68
CA PRO A 76 10.24 -5.46 11.00
C PRO A 76 8.94 -6.06 10.45
N SER A 77 8.95 -7.30 9.98
CA SER A 77 7.72 -8.03 9.65
C SER A 77 7.74 -9.41 10.30
N SER A 78 6.57 -10.00 10.52
CA SER A 78 6.47 -11.38 11.00
C SER A 78 7.01 -12.39 9.98
N SER A 79 6.99 -12.01 8.70
CA SER A 79 7.14 -12.94 7.59
C SER A 79 8.51 -12.88 6.94
N ASN A 80 9.23 -11.74 7.03
CA ASN A 80 10.59 -11.58 6.51
C ASN A 80 11.58 -11.29 7.64
N LYS A 81 12.56 -12.18 7.84
CA LYS A 81 13.61 -12.03 8.86
C LYS A 81 14.68 -11.02 8.46
N ARG A 82 14.72 -10.62 7.19
CA ARG A 82 15.58 -9.55 6.69
C ARG A 82 14.76 -8.29 6.53
N SER A 83 14.98 -7.36 7.44
CA SER A 83 14.39 -6.03 7.40
C SER A 83 15.45 -4.98 7.58
N VAL A 84 15.19 -3.80 7.06
CA VAL A 84 15.90 -2.58 7.42
C VAL A 84 15.00 -1.78 8.36
N PRO A 85 15.53 -1.06 9.35
CA PRO A 85 14.71 -0.21 10.21
C PRO A 85 13.98 0.84 9.37
N ILE A 86 12.83 1.30 9.88
CA ILE A 86 12.18 2.50 9.34
C ILE A 86 13.10 3.69 9.67
N PRO A 87 13.48 4.53 8.69
CA PRO A 87 14.29 5.71 8.93
C PRO A 87 13.66 6.58 10.02
N GLN A 88 14.48 7.05 10.97
CA GLN A 88 14.00 7.78 12.15
C GLN A 88 13.14 8.98 11.76
N VAL A 89 13.57 9.72 10.74
CA VAL A 89 12.87 10.90 10.21
C VAL A 89 11.48 10.60 9.65
N HIS A 90 11.17 9.33 9.33
CA HIS A 90 9.89 8.90 8.77
C HIS A 90 9.03 8.08 9.74
N GLN A 91 9.52 7.72 10.93
CA GLN A 91 8.84 6.78 11.83
C GLN A 91 7.39 7.19 12.16
N GLU A 92 7.15 8.49 12.35
CA GLU A 92 5.82 9.00 12.70
C GLU A 92 4.77 8.79 11.60
N PHE A 93 5.21 8.72 10.35
CA PHE A 93 4.34 8.49 9.20
C PHE A 93 3.89 7.04 9.11
N TYR A 94 4.67 6.10 9.64
CA TYR A 94 4.40 4.67 9.50
C TYR A 94 3.30 4.17 10.43
N GLY A 95 2.61 3.14 9.96
CA GLY A 95 1.65 2.35 10.73
C GLY A 95 1.95 0.86 10.63
N LYS A 96 1.64 0.12 11.70
CA LYS A 96 1.73 -1.34 11.73
C LYS A 96 0.40 -1.94 11.29
N LEU A 97 0.42 -2.78 10.25
CA LEU A 97 -0.70 -3.66 9.92
C LEU A 97 -0.49 -4.98 10.66
N THR A 98 -1.47 -5.40 11.45
CA THR A 98 -1.42 -6.69 12.17
C THR A 98 -2.61 -7.55 11.75
N GLY A 99 -2.31 -8.78 11.33
CA GLY A 99 -3.28 -9.81 11.00
C GLY A 99 -3.81 -10.50 12.27
N ASP A 100 -4.91 -11.23 12.09
CA ASP A 100 -5.62 -11.92 13.18
C ASP A 100 -4.81 -13.09 13.78
N ASP A 101 -3.80 -13.59 13.06
CA ASP A 101 -2.85 -14.60 13.55
C ASP A 101 -1.61 -13.99 14.23
N GLY A 102 -1.60 -12.67 14.44
CA GLY A 102 -0.45 -11.95 14.98
C GLY A 102 0.66 -11.69 13.96
N SER A 103 0.49 -12.10 12.70
CA SER A 103 1.38 -11.68 11.61
C SER A 103 1.32 -10.16 11.44
N TYR A 104 2.39 -9.53 10.98
CA TYR A 104 2.45 -8.08 10.84
C TYR A 104 3.46 -7.60 9.81
N LEU A 105 3.24 -6.38 9.34
CA LEU A 105 4.17 -5.59 8.53
C LEU A 105 4.02 -4.10 8.87
N TRP A 106 4.97 -3.28 8.43
CA TRP A 106 4.87 -1.84 8.49
C TRP A 106 4.73 -1.24 7.09
N SER A 107 3.92 -0.20 6.99
CA SER A 107 3.77 0.59 5.77
C SER A 107 3.37 2.01 6.13
N GLY A 108 3.09 2.85 5.14
CA GLY A 108 2.77 4.23 5.37
C GLY A 108 2.75 5.09 4.10
N PRO A 109 2.51 6.39 4.26
CA PRO A 109 2.10 7.03 5.50
C PRO A 109 0.68 6.60 5.95
N LYS A 110 0.38 6.76 7.24
CA LYS A 110 -0.98 6.76 7.75
C LYS A 110 -1.74 7.96 7.16
N LEU A 111 -3.01 7.75 6.81
CA LEU A 111 -3.88 8.76 6.20
C LEU A 111 -5.09 9.09 7.10
N ASP A 112 -4.98 8.79 8.39
CA ASP A 112 -5.93 9.21 9.41
C ASP A 112 -6.01 10.76 9.49
N THR A 113 -4.86 11.41 9.33
CA THR A 113 -4.72 12.86 9.27
C THR A 113 -4.29 13.34 7.89
N GLN A 114 -4.58 14.61 7.59
CA GLN A 114 -4.07 15.25 6.38
C GLN A 114 -2.55 15.45 6.52
N LEU A 115 -1.80 15.09 5.48
CA LEU A 115 -0.36 15.26 5.46
C LEU A 115 0.00 16.71 5.10
N ASP A 116 1.04 17.24 5.73
CA ASP A 116 1.69 18.47 5.26
C ASP A 116 2.59 18.14 4.06
N LEU A 117 2.05 18.27 2.84
CA LEU A 117 2.81 17.99 1.61
C LEU A 117 3.91 19.04 1.32
N ASP A 118 3.98 20.10 2.12
CA ASP A 118 5.11 21.05 2.07
C ASP A 118 6.31 20.60 2.91
N ASP A 119 6.13 19.60 3.78
CA ASP A 119 7.21 18.95 4.52
C ASP A 119 8.25 18.35 3.54
N PRO A 120 9.53 18.76 3.63
CA PRO A 120 10.60 18.22 2.80
C PRO A 120 10.71 16.68 2.82
N ARG A 121 10.35 16.04 3.94
CA ARG A 121 10.39 14.58 4.13
C ARG A 121 9.42 13.83 3.23
N LEU A 122 8.35 14.50 2.79
CA LEU A 122 7.28 13.94 1.96
C LEU A 122 7.47 14.23 0.46
N ARG A 123 8.59 14.88 0.09
CA ARG A 123 8.86 15.35 -1.28
C ARG A 123 9.95 14.55 -1.97
N TYR A 124 9.67 14.13 -3.20
CA TYR A 124 10.55 13.25 -3.97
C TYR A 124 11.67 14.01 -4.67
N ARG A 125 11.38 15.25 -5.08
CA ARG A 125 12.29 16.12 -5.83
C ARG A 125 12.30 17.53 -5.24
N HIS A 126 13.44 18.20 -5.35
CA HIS A 126 13.55 19.64 -5.20
C HIS A 126 12.91 20.36 -6.39
N LYS A 127 12.79 21.70 -6.30
CA LYS A 127 12.17 22.53 -7.36
C LYS A 127 12.93 22.48 -8.69
N ASP A 128 14.22 22.17 -8.66
CA ASP A 128 15.08 21.99 -9.83
C ASP A 128 15.01 20.57 -10.43
N TYR A 129 14.03 19.76 -9.99
CA TYR A 129 13.80 18.37 -10.40
C TYR A 129 14.87 17.36 -9.97
N THR A 130 15.88 17.77 -9.21
CA THR A 130 16.83 16.84 -8.57
C THR A 130 16.15 16.09 -7.41
N ARG A 131 16.61 14.87 -7.13
CA ARG A 131 16.06 14.04 -6.04
C ARG A 131 16.43 14.60 -4.67
N THR A 132 15.48 14.58 -3.74
CA THR A 132 15.76 14.95 -2.34
C THR A 132 16.57 13.86 -1.64
N GLU A 133 17.28 14.23 -0.59
CA GLU A 133 17.95 13.32 0.33
C GLU A 133 16.99 12.28 0.93
N TYR A 134 15.73 12.64 1.14
CA TYR A 134 14.68 11.75 1.66
C TYR A 134 14.25 10.69 0.65
N SER A 135 14.35 10.97 -0.64
CA SER A 135 14.01 10.00 -1.70
C SER A 135 14.98 8.81 -1.79
N TYR A 136 16.17 8.95 -1.17
CA TYR A 136 17.16 7.89 -1.04
C TYR A 136 16.98 7.04 0.24
N LEU A 137 16.02 7.40 1.09
CA LEU A 137 15.69 6.61 2.27
C LEU A 137 14.74 5.46 1.89
N PRO A 138 14.89 4.28 2.51
CA PRO A 138 14.01 3.16 2.25
C PRO A 138 12.58 3.49 2.64
N GLY A 139 11.62 2.99 1.86
CA GLY A 139 10.21 3.03 2.22
C GLY A 139 9.31 4.01 1.46
N GLY A 140 9.86 4.82 0.56
CA GLY A 140 9.05 5.51 -0.46
C GLY A 140 8.14 6.64 0.04
N VAL A 141 8.19 7.01 1.32
CA VAL A 141 7.35 8.08 1.90
C VAL A 141 7.59 9.44 1.22
N ALA A 142 8.79 9.70 0.71
CA ALA A 142 9.09 10.89 -0.08
C ALA A 142 8.27 10.99 -1.39
N THR A 143 7.54 9.97 -1.81
CA THR A 143 6.64 10.04 -2.98
C THR A 143 5.24 10.57 -2.64
N SER A 144 4.98 10.93 -1.38
CA SER A 144 3.65 11.30 -0.88
C SER A 144 3.05 12.53 -1.55
N SER A 145 3.87 13.53 -1.88
CA SER A 145 3.43 14.78 -2.52
C SER A 145 3.20 14.66 -4.03
N SER A 146 3.71 13.61 -4.66
CA SER A 146 3.66 13.42 -6.12
C SER A 146 2.40 12.67 -6.55
N GLY A 147 1.89 12.97 -7.75
CA GLY A 147 0.91 12.11 -8.41
C GLY A 147 1.50 10.71 -8.64
N ASN A 148 0.77 9.68 -8.23
CA ASN A 148 1.13 8.28 -8.50
C ASN A 148 -0.11 7.37 -8.40
N GLU A 149 0.03 6.13 -8.83
CA GLU A 149 -0.94 5.08 -8.51
C GLU A 149 -0.84 4.73 -7.02
N ARG A 150 -1.98 4.51 -6.35
CA ARG A 150 -2.05 4.34 -4.89
C ARG A 150 -2.79 3.08 -4.51
N PHE A 151 -2.30 2.41 -3.48
CA PHE A 151 -3.03 1.34 -2.80
C PHE A 151 -3.14 1.67 -1.31
N VAL A 152 -4.37 1.66 -0.78
CA VAL A 152 -4.66 2.01 0.61
C VAL A 152 -5.56 0.95 1.23
N ILE A 153 -5.22 0.51 2.45
CA ILE A 153 -6.09 -0.33 3.27
C ILE A 153 -6.70 0.54 4.37
N ALA A 154 -8.03 0.57 4.42
CA ALA A 154 -8.81 1.22 5.46
C ALA A 154 -9.55 0.16 6.29
N THR A 155 -9.53 0.28 7.62
CA THR A 155 -10.22 -0.62 8.54
C THR A 155 -11.10 0.20 9.48
N THR A 156 -12.39 -0.14 9.54
CA THR A 156 -13.33 0.47 10.49
C THR A 156 -13.13 -0.08 11.90
N SER A 157 -13.70 0.55 12.91
CA SER A 157 -13.73 0.01 14.28
C SER A 157 -14.51 -1.28 14.42
N GLU A 158 -15.49 -1.51 13.56
CA GLU A 158 -16.24 -2.77 13.49
C GLU A 158 -15.46 -3.90 12.78
N GLY A 159 -14.28 -3.61 12.23
CA GLY A 159 -13.42 -4.57 11.55
C GLY A 159 -13.70 -4.75 10.06
N THR A 160 -14.60 -3.96 9.46
CA THR A 160 -14.77 -3.93 8.00
C THR A 160 -13.50 -3.38 7.35
N LYS A 161 -13.03 -4.04 6.29
CA LYS A 161 -11.85 -3.60 5.53
C LYS A 161 -12.25 -3.13 4.14
N PHE A 162 -11.64 -2.03 3.74
CA PHE A 162 -11.71 -1.47 2.39
C PHE A 162 -10.31 -1.48 1.79
N LEU A 163 -10.20 -2.03 0.58
CA LEU A 163 -8.99 -2.05 -0.23
C LEU A 163 -9.21 -1.10 -1.39
N PHE A 164 -8.59 0.07 -1.33
CA PHE A 164 -8.72 1.13 -2.35
C PHE A 164 -7.50 1.13 -3.26
N THR A 165 -7.70 0.93 -4.55
CA THR A 165 -6.65 1.04 -5.56
C THR A 165 -7.00 2.13 -6.55
N TYR A 166 -6.11 3.10 -6.72
CA TYR A 166 -6.17 4.11 -7.77
C TYR A 166 -5.07 3.84 -8.79
N THR A 167 -5.45 3.55 -10.04
CA THR A 167 -4.53 3.30 -11.18
C THR A 167 -4.75 4.34 -12.27
N CYS A 168 -3.75 4.60 -13.10
CA CYS A 168 -3.82 5.61 -14.15
C CYS A 168 -2.94 5.26 -15.36
N GLU A 169 -3.16 5.93 -16.50
CA GLU A 169 -2.34 5.71 -17.69
C GLU A 169 -0.95 6.32 -17.54
N ASP A 170 -0.90 7.59 -17.12
CA ASP A 170 0.32 8.31 -16.78
C ASP A 170 0.35 8.58 -15.27
N ARG A 171 1.52 8.42 -14.63
CA ARG A 171 1.71 8.76 -13.22
C ARG A 171 1.44 10.24 -12.93
N CYS A 172 1.57 11.12 -13.93
CA CYS A 172 1.19 12.52 -13.83
C CYS A 172 -0.31 12.72 -13.57
N ASP A 173 -1.15 11.76 -14.01
CA ASP A 173 -2.59 11.72 -13.73
C ASP A 173 -2.92 10.94 -12.44
N GLY A 174 -1.87 10.47 -11.75
CA GLY A 174 -1.94 9.82 -10.45
C GLY A 174 -2.41 10.76 -9.34
N THR A 175 -2.64 10.20 -8.16
CA THR A 175 -3.02 10.97 -6.97
C THR A 175 -1.85 11.12 -6.02
N ASN A 176 -1.71 12.30 -5.42
CA ASN A 176 -0.94 12.44 -4.18
C ASN A 176 -1.76 11.88 -3.00
N LEU A 177 -1.13 11.74 -1.84
CA LEU A 177 -1.79 11.05 -0.72
C LEU A 177 -2.92 11.83 -0.06
N ASN A 178 -2.92 13.17 -0.12
CA ASN A 178 -4.06 13.96 0.35
C ASN A 178 -5.25 13.87 -0.60
N GLN A 179 -5.00 13.81 -1.91
CA GLN A 179 -6.03 13.54 -2.91
C GLN A 179 -6.62 12.14 -2.72
N MET A 180 -5.79 11.13 -2.51
CA MET A 180 -6.24 9.77 -2.21
C MET A 180 -7.06 9.70 -0.91
N ARG A 181 -6.60 10.37 0.16
CA ARG A 181 -7.37 10.51 1.41
C ARG A 181 -8.73 11.14 1.16
N ARG A 182 -8.80 12.21 0.35
CA ARG A 182 -10.06 12.87 0.01
C ARG A 182 -11.00 11.97 -0.80
N ILE A 183 -10.48 11.17 -1.72
CA ILE A 183 -11.26 10.18 -2.46
C ILE A 183 -11.87 9.16 -1.50
N ILE A 184 -11.08 8.63 -0.56
CA ILE A 184 -11.53 7.69 0.47
C ILE A 184 -12.62 8.32 1.35
N GLU A 185 -12.39 9.53 1.83
CA GLU A 185 -13.35 10.29 2.64
C GLU A 185 -14.70 10.45 1.92
N VAL A 186 -14.68 10.92 0.66
CA VAL A 186 -15.90 11.11 -0.13
C VAL A 186 -16.61 9.78 -0.39
N PHE A 187 -15.86 8.71 -0.72
CA PHE A 187 -16.44 7.39 -0.94
C PHE A 187 -17.11 6.85 0.32
N LEU A 188 -16.41 6.86 1.45
CA LEU A 188 -16.91 6.33 2.72
C LEU A 188 -18.11 7.13 3.24
N ALA A 189 -18.06 8.46 3.18
CA ALA A 189 -19.17 9.30 3.60
C ALA A 189 -20.42 9.09 2.73
N LYS A 190 -20.23 9.01 1.40
CA LYS A 190 -21.35 8.91 0.45
C LYS A 190 -22.00 7.54 0.41
N TYR A 191 -21.21 6.46 0.46
CA TYR A 191 -21.71 5.10 0.24
C TYR A 191 -21.85 4.28 1.52
N HIS A 192 -21.18 4.68 2.60
CA HIS A 192 -21.14 3.93 3.85
C HIS A 192 -21.47 4.76 5.09
N HIS A 193 -21.72 6.07 4.95
CA HIS A 193 -22.00 6.98 6.06
C HIS A 193 -20.91 6.97 7.14
N ILE A 194 -19.65 6.78 6.73
CA ILE A 194 -18.48 6.80 7.59
C ILE A 194 -17.72 8.11 7.36
N ASP A 195 -17.47 8.87 8.42
CA ASP A 195 -16.60 10.05 8.44
C ASP A 195 -15.26 9.69 9.09
N ILE A 196 -14.21 9.66 8.26
CA ILE A 196 -12.85 9.31 8.70
C ILE A 196 -12.26 10.29 9.71
N ASN A 197 -12.85 11.48 9.88
CA ASN A 197 -12.41 12.49 10.84
C ASN A 197 -13.04 12.29 12.23
N ILE A 198 -14.07 11.44 12.36
CA ILE A 198 -14.69 11.13 13.66
C ILE A 198 -13.83 10.09 14.40
N PRO A 199 -13.32 10.41 15.61
CA PRO A 199 -12.54 9.46 16.39
C PRO A 199 -13.32 8.17 16.67
N GLY A 200 -12.69 7.03 16.37
CA GLY A 200 -13.28 5.72 16.65
C GLY A 200 -14.12 5.12 15.51
N GLU A 201 -14.35 5.82 14.39
CA GLU A 201 -14.95 5.16 13.21
C GLU A 201 -13.95 4.31 12.43
N MET A 202 -12.71 4.78 12.37
CA MET A 202 -11.60 4.11 11.70
C MET A 202 -10.55 3.67 12.71
N THR A 203 -10.08 2.44 12.61
CA THR A 203 -8.93 1.94 13.38
C THR A 203 -7.62 2.12 12.61
N GLN A 204 -7.70 2.19 11.28
CA GLN A 204 -6.54 2.34 10.43
C GLN A 204 -6.92 2.86 9.04
N ILE A 205 -6.13 3.78 8.49
CA ILE A 205 -6.08 4.09 7.07
C ILE A 205 -4.61 4.16 6.70
N LEU A 206 -4.13 3.17 5.96
CA LEU A 206 -2.71 2.95 5.74
C LEU A 206 -2.41 2.87 4.25
N ASN A 207 -1.58 3.80 3.76
CA ASN A 207 -1.02 3.66 2.42
C ASN A 207 -0.07 2.47 2.38
N MET A 208 -0.22 1.66 1.35
CA MET A 208 0.58 0.48 1.03
C MET A 208 1.53 0.81 -0.13
N ASP A 209 2.32 -0.16 -0.58
CA ASP A 209 3.16 0.06 -1.76
C ASP A 209 2.31 0.26 -3.02
N GLY A 210 2.60 1.34 -3.73
CA GLY A 210 1.81 1.87 -4.84
C GLY A 210 2.54 1.72 -6.18
N GLY A 211 2.17 2.56 -7.15
CA GLY A 211 2.78 2.54 -8.49
C GLY A 211 2.66 1.16 -9.15
N ALA A 212 3.72 0.74 -9.84
CA ALA A 212 3.78 -0.55 -10.53
C ALA A 212 3.72 -1.77 -9.59
N SER A 213 3.90 -1.60 -8.28
CA SER A 213 3.80 -2.69 -7.30
C SER A 213 2.36 -3.04 -6.94
N ILE A 214 1.37 -2.22 -7.31
CA ILE A 214 -0.02 -2.49 -6.97
C ILE A 214 -0.43 -3.83 -7.57
N TYR A 215 -0.94 -4.70 -6.72
CA TYR A 215 -1.60 -5.92 -7.13
C TYR A 215 -2.71 -6.24 -6.14
N LEU A 216 -3.91 -6.45 -6.67
CA LEU A 216 -5.06 -6.93 -5.92
C LEU A 216 -5.75 -8.01 -6.75
N SER A 217 -5.94 -9.18 -6.17
CA SER A 217 -6.68 -10.27 -6.81
C SER A 217 -7.61 -11.00 -5.85
N TRP A 218 -8.59 -11.67 -6.42
CA TRP A 218 -9.45 -12.62 -5.73
C TRP A 218 -9.15 -14.02 -6.24
N THR A 219 -8.67 -14.88 -5.35
CA THR A 219 -8.58 -16.32 -5.58
C THR A 219 -9.85 -16.96 -5.05
N LYS A 220 -10.51 -17.78 -5.88
CA LYS A 220 -11.62 -18.64 -5.49
C LYS A 220 -11.44 -20.00 -6.14
N ASP A 221 -11.36 -21.05 -5.31
CA ASP A 221 -11.25 -22.45 -5.75
C ASP A 221 -10.12 -22.64 -6.77
N GLY A 222 -8.96 -22.02 -6.51
CA GLY A 222 -7.78 -22.06 -7.38
C GLY A 222 -7.83 -21.14 -8.62
N LYS A 223 -8.99 -20.53 -8.91
CA LYS A 223 -9.12 -19.54 -9.98
C LYS A 223 -8.75 -18.15 -9.46
N VAL A 224 -7.76 -17.53 -10.09
CA VAL A 224 -7.30 -16.16 -9.79
C VAL A 224 -8.01 -15.16 -10.71
N THR A 225 -8.60 -14.12 -10.13
CA THR A 225 -9.15 -12.97 -10.85
C THR A 225 -8.43 -11.72 -10.38
N THR A 226 -7.62 -11.10 -11.25
CA THR A 226 -7.00 -9.81 -10.96
C THR A 226 -8.08 -8.72 -10.93
N ILE A 227 -8.09 -7.94 -9.86
CA ILE A 227 -9.00 -6.81 -9.63
C ILE A 227 -8.29 -5.50 -9.97
N ALA A 228 -7.02 -5.35 -9.58
CA ALA A 228 -6.23 -4.17 -9.92
C ALA A 228 -4.75 -4.53 -10.04
N GLU A 229 -4.05 -3.86 -10.94
CA GLU A 229 -2.61 -3.99 -11.15
C GLU A 229 -2.05 -2.63 -11.60
N GLY A 230 -0.97 -2.18 -10.97
CA GLY A 230 -0.34 -0.90 -11.29
C GLY A 230 0.63 -1.00 -12.47
N GLY A 231 1.00 0.15 -13.05
CA GLY A 231 1.98 0.24 -14.13
C GLY A 231 1.50 -0.33 -15.47
N GLN A 232 0.21 -0.64 -15.59
CA GLN A 232 -0.39 -1.26 -16.77
C GLN A 232 -0.97 -0.23 -17.76
N GLY A 233 -0.74 1.05 -17.54
CA GLY A 233 -1.26 2.13 -18.38
C GLY A 233 -2.78 2.21 -18.34
N GLY A 234 -3.36 2.28 -17.14
CA GLY A 234 -4.81 2.48 -16.95
C GLY A 234 -5.72 1.35 -17.44
N LYS A 235 -5.18 0.16 -17.74
CA LYS A 235 -6.01 -1.00 -18.11
C LYS A 235 -7.02 -1.30 -17.00
N LYS A 236 -8.29 -1.20 -17.35
CA LYS A 236 -9.39 -1.62 -16.50
C LYS A 236 -9.37 -3.15 -16.42
N TYR A 237 -9.10 -3.67 -15.24
CA TYR A 237 -9.41 -5.05 -14.92
C TYR A 237 -10.93 -5.16 -14.75
N LEU A 238 -11.47 -6.38 -14.78
CA LEU A 238 -12.89 -6.60 -14.54
C LEU A 238 -13.21 -6.03 -13.15
N GLY A 239 -13.72 -4.80 -13.13
CA GLY A 239 -14.40 -4.25 -11.98
C GLY A 239 -15.47 -5.27 -11.66
N LEU A 240 -15.37 -5.91 -10.50
CA LEU A 240 -16.46 -6.68 -9.92
C LEU A 240 -17.57 -5.68 -9.53
N LEU A 241 -18.16 -5.05 -10.55
CA LEU A 241 -19.43 -4.34 -10.54
C LEU A 241 -20.47 -5.41 -10.21
N GLY A 242 -20.60 -5.69 -8.92
CA GLY A 242 -21.54 -6.67 -8.40
C GLY A 242 -20.89 -7.93 -7.84
N LEU A 243 -20.05 -7.81 -6.79
CA LEU A 243 -20.25 -8.74 -5.68
C LEU A 243 -21.62 -8.39 -5.07
N PRO A 244 -22.67 -9.20 -5.23
CA PRO A 244 -24.03 -8.80 -4.87
C PRO A 244 -24.23 -8.66 -3.35
N LYS A 245 -23.23 -9.02 -2.55
CA LYS A 245 -23.24 -9.01 -1.10
C LYS A 245 -21.81 -8.81 -0.60
N PRO A 246 -21.63 -8.20 0.57
CA PRO A 246 -20.35 -8.24 1.26
C PRO A 246 -19.82 -9.68 1.33
N VAL A 247 -18.59 -9.88 0.91
CA VAL A 247 -17.95 -11.20 0.91
C VAL A 247 -17.24 -11.38 2.24
N SER A 248 -17.57 -12.43 2.99
CA SER A 248 -16.78 -12.85 4.14
C SER A 248 -15.65 -13.74 3.65
N THR A 249 -14.59 -13.15 3.10
CA THR A 249 -13.40 -13.89 2.65
C THR A 249 -12.16 -13.41 3.39
N PRO A 250 -11.19 -14.28 3.70
CA PRO A 250 -9.90 -13.86 4.22
C PRO A 250 -9.19 -12.86 3.30
N VAL A 251 -8.48 -11.91 3.88
CA VAL A 251 -7.57 -10.99 3.19
C VAL A 251 -6.14 -11.42 3.50
N LYS A 252 -5.36 -11.74 2.47
CA LYS A 252 -3.94 -12.00 2.58
C LYS A 252 -3.20 -10.79 2.03
N VAL A 253 -2.34 -10.20 2.84
CA VAL A 253 -1.43 -9.14 2.43
C VAL A 253 -0.05 -9.76 2.30
N ALA A 254 0.45 -9.83 1.08
CA ALA A 254 1.74 -10.44 0.80
C ALA A 254 2.86 -9.44 1.03
N VAL A 255 3.83 -9.87 1.82
CA VAL A 255 5.12 -9.21 2.02
C VAL A 255 5.98 -9.56 0.81
N GLU A 256 6.11 -8.60 -0.10
CA GLU A 256 6.78 -8.74 -1.40
C GLU A 256 8.31 -8.75 -1.32
#